data_AF-A0A246APH4-F1
#
_entry.id   AF-A0A246APH4-F1
#
_cell.length_a   1.000
_cell.length_b   1.000
_cell.length_c   1.000
_cell.angle_alpha   90.00
_cell.angle_beta   90.00
_cell.angle_gamma   90.00
#
_symmetry.space_group_name_H-M   'P 1'
#
loop_
_entity.id
_entity.type
_entity.pdbx_description
1 polymer ?
#
loop_
_entity_poly.entity_id
_entity_poly.type
_entity_poly.pdbx_seq_one_letter_code
_entity_poly.pdbx_strand_id
1 'polypeptide(L)'
;MLVTGLFIQAQQISVNEIARMTRFTKTIDEVNNGKQKIKYSEIAGIPYYYSNFVNARVGDTSSIIPIRYNSFLDTIEILDKTDVYEIPREDSYPKFTFEKTNEKLVWVNTHDEFAGYFFEIVGGKNRILKKITTKFYDAVPAPNSLIPGTPARFEVQKPIYFIKTESSFIKIPKNSKDLAESFPDKKDELNDFIKSNKIKMNQETDLIKLGSFLNR
;
A
#
# COMPACT_ATOMS: atom_id res chain seq x y z
N MET A 1 0.40 43.47 9.33
CA MET A 1 0.81 42.14 9.83
C MET A 1 0.94 41.21 8.65
N LEU A 2 2.18 40.88 8.26
CA LEU A 2 2.46 39.89 7.22
C LEU A 2 2.68 38.54 7.92
N VAL A 3 1.82 37.56 7.65
CA VAL A 3 2.02 36.17 8.08
C VAL A 3 2.84 35.50 6.99
N THR A 4 4.14 35.36 7.23
CA THR A 4 5.03 34.53 6.41
C THR A 4 4.73 33.07 6.69
N GLY A 5 4.04 32.40 5.76
CA GLY A 5 3.88 30.95 5.78
C GLY A 5 5.23 30.27 5.50
N LEU A 6 5.71 29.48 6.45
CA LEU A 6 6.80 28.53 6.26
C LEU A 6 6.31 27.42 5.34
N PHE A 7 6.71 27.47 4.06
CA PHE A 7 6.61 26.32 3.17
C PHE A 7 7.71 25.32 3.57
N ILE A 8 7.30 24.20 4.17
CA ILE A 8 8.19 23.04 4.31
C ILE A 8 8.34 22.44 2.91
N GLN A 9 9.42 22.78 2.20
CA GLN A 9 9.84 21.99 1.05
C GLN A 9 10.29 20.62 1.55
N ALA A 10 9.57 19.57 1.16
CA ALA A 10 10.08 18.21 1.29
C ALA A 10 11.41 18.13 0.53
N GLN A 11 12.51 17.80 1.23
CA GLN A 11 13.81 17.67 0.60
C GLN A 11 13.76 16.54 -0.43
N GLN A 12 14.18 16.85 -1.66
CA GLN A 12 14.22 15.91 -2.77
C GLN A 12 15.44 14.99 -2.61
N ILE A 13 15.26 13.84 -1.98
CA ILE A 13 16.34 12.85 -1.81
C ILE A 13 16.65 12.23 -3.19
N SER A 14 17.91 12.35 -3.64
CA SER A 14 18.36 11.72 -4.89
C SER A 14 18.48 10.20 -4.74
N VAL A 15 18.39 9.45 -5.85
CA VAL A 15 18.58 7.98 -5.84
C VAL A 15 19.92 7.57 -5.22
N ASN A 16 20.97 8.34 -5.50
CA ASN A 16 22.29 8.09 -4.94
C ASN A 16 22.33 8.37 -3.43
N GLU A 17 21.54 9.31 -2.91
CA GLU A 17 21.39 9.56 -1.48
C GLU A 17 20.52 8.50 -0.81
N ILE A 18 19.42 8.06 -1.44
CA ILE A 18 18.65 6.89 -0.98
C ILE A 18 19.56 5.66 -0.95
N ALA A 19 20.46 5.48 -1.91
CA ALA A 19 21.39 4.35 -1.90
C ALA A 19 22.50 4.49 -0.82
N ARG A 20 22.96 5.71 -0.52
CA ARG A 20 24.14 5.98 0.34
C ARG A 20 23.82 6.31 1.80
N MET A 21 22.67 6.91 2.11
CA MET A 21 22.32 7.39 3.45
C MET A 21 21.74 6.31 4.35
N THR A 22 21.32 5.20 3.75
CA THR A 22 20.42 4.27 4.42
C THR A 22 21.21 3.11 4.99
N ARG A 23 21.08 2.91 6.29
CA ARG A 23 21.48 1.69 6.99
C ARG A 23 20.56 0.56 6.54
N PHE A 24 20.71 0.13 5.30
CA PHE A 24 19.86 -0.89 4.72
C PHE A 24 20.15 -2.25 5.34
N THR A 25 19.11 -2.90 5.85
CA THR A 25 19.18 -4.33 6.15
C THR A 25 19.11 -5.08 4.83
N LYS A 26 20.10 -5.94 4.55
CA LYS A 26 20.02 -6.86 3.42
C LYS A 26 18.80 -7.76 3.61
N THR A 27 17.90 -7.79 2.63
CA THR A 27 16.70 -8.63 2.72
C THR A 27 17.10 -10.10 2.77
N ILE A 28 16.46 -10.85 3.66
CA ILE A 28 16.54 -12.31 3.71
C ILE A 28 15.15 -12.84 3.35
N ASP A 29 15.05 -13.51 2.21
CA ASP A 29 13.79 -14.04 1.67
C ASP A 29 13.39 -15.35 2.40
N GLU A 30 13.11 -15.24 3.71
CA GLU A 30 12.74 -16.34 4.60
C GLU A 30 11.59 -15.95 5.53
N VAL A 31 10.72 -16.92 5.85
CA VAL A 31 9.75 -16.83 6.94
C VAL A 31 10.27 -17.67 8.11
N ASN A 32 10.31 -17.10 9.31
CA ASN A 32 10.49 -17.86 10.54
C ASN A 32 9.12 -18.04 11.21
N ASN A 33 8.59 -19.27 11.20
CA ASN A 33 7.30 -19.59 11.83
C ASN A 33 7.44 -20.04 13.30
N GLY A 34 8.62 -19.86 13.90
CA GLY A 34 8.94 -20.31 15.26
C GLY A 34 9.40 -21.76 15.37
N LYS A 35 9.18 -22.59 14.34
CA LYS A 35 9.66 -23.98 14.26
C LYS A 35 10.87 -24.11 13.36
N GLN A 36 10.84 -23.43 12.22
CA GLN A 36 11.89 -23.48 11.21
C GLN A 36 11.93 -22.18 10.40
N LYS A 37 13.02 -22.01 9.67
CA LYS A 37 13.14 -21.00 8.62
C LYS A 37 12.79 -21.64 7.29
N ILE A 38 11.85 -21.05 6.56
CA ILE A 38 11.39 -21.52 5.26
C ILE A 38 11.74 -20.45 4.23
N LYS A 39 12.47 -20.81 3.17
CA LYS A 39 12.78 -19.88 2.09
C LYS A 39 11.52 -19.52 1.31
N TYR A 40 11.42 -18.30 0.84
CA TYR A 40 10.28 -17.88 0.00
C TYR A 40 10.12 -18.76 -1.24
N SER A 41 11.23 -19.26 -1.81
CA SER A 41 11.22 -20.17 -2.96
C SER A 41 10.55 -21.53 -2.70
N GLU A 42 10.35 -21.89 -1.43
CA GLU A 42 9.72 -23.15 -1.01
C GLU A 42 8.24 -22.97 -0.63
N ILE A 43 7.74 -21.72 -0.65
CA ILE A 43 6.37 -21.36 -0.28
C ILE A 43 5.55 -21.14 -1.55
N ALA A 44 4.36 -21.74 -1.64
CA ALA A 44 3.51 -21.54 -2.81
C ALA A 44 2.99 -20.08 -2.88
N GLY A 45 2.99 -19.49 -4.08
CA GLY A 45 2.64 -18.08 -4.27
C GLY A 45 3.83 -17.14 -4.05
N ILE A 46 3.56 -15.83 -3.94
CA ILE A 46 4.60 -14.80 -3.77
C ILE A 46 4.19 -13.80 -2.68
N PRO A 47 5.14 -13.23 -1.92
CA PRO A 47 4.86 -12.19 -0.93
C PRO A 47 4.75 -10.79 -1.55
N TYR A 48 5.14 -10.67 -2.83
CA TYR A 48 5.25 -9.40 -3.55
C TYR A 48 3.98 -9.08 -4.34
N TYR A 49 3.70 -7.78 -4.50
CA TYR A 49 2.61 -7.32 -5.35
C TYR A 49 2.88 -7.61 -6.84
N TYR A 50 4.11 -7.33 -7.29
CA TYR A 50 4.64 -7.77 -8.59
C TYR A 50 5.75 -8.81 -8.35
N SER A 51 5.77 -9.88 -9.15
CA SER A 51 6.74 -10.98 -8.98
C SER A 51 8.19 -10.56 -9.21
N ASN A 52 8.41 -9.54 -10.05
CA ASN A 52 9.73 -9.04 -10.43
C ASN A 52 9.90 -7.59 -9.97
N PHE A 53 11.16 -7.15 -9.91
CA PHE A 53 11.47 -5.74 -9.84
C PHE A 53 10.90 -5.01 -11.06
N VAL A 54 10.24 -3.90 -10.80
CA VAL A 54 9.59 -3.04 -11.79
C VAL A 54 10.08 -1.62 -11.61
N ASN A 55 10.32 -0.94 -12.73
CA ASN A 55 10.75 0.45 -12.69
C ASN A 55 9.66 1.33 -12.08
N ALA A 56 10.06 2.16 -11.12
CA ALA A 56 9.24 3.18 -10.52
C ALA A 56 9.98 4.51 -10.47
N ARG A 57 9.25 5.58 -10.75
CA ARG A 57 9.69 6.95 -10.54
C ARG A 57 9.70 7.25 -9.04
N VAL A 58 10.76 7.90 -8.59
CA VAL A 58 10.94 8.31 -7.20
C VAL A 58 10.48 9.75 -7.03
N GLY A 59 9.55 9.98 -6.10
CA GLY A 59 9.03 11.31 -5.80
C GLY A 59 8.35 11.96 -7.01
N ASP A 60 8.54 13.27 -7.15
CA ASP A 60 8.18 14.03 -8.35
C ASP A 60 9.39 14.24 -9.28
N THR A 61 10.42 13.39 -9.14
CA THR A 61 11.69 13.52 -9.87
C THR A 61 11.65 12.77 -11.21
N SER A 62 12.63 12.99 -12.09
CA SER A 62 12.84 12.16 -13.27
C SER A 62 13.58 10.84 -12.98
N SER A 63 13.96 10.60 -11.73
CA SER A 63 14.74 9.43 -11.34
C SER A 63 13.86 8.18 -11.32
N ILE A 64 14.35 7.12 -11.97
CA ILE A 64 13.69 5.83 -12.07
C ILE A 64 14.58 4.78 -11.44
N ILE A 65 14.00 3.94 -10.59
CA ILE A 65 14.71 2.81 -9.98
C ILE A 65 13.86 1.54 -10.05
N PRO A 66 14.48 0.36 -10.20
CA PRO A 66 13.78 -0.91 -10.08
C PRO A 66 13.42 -1.18 -8.61
N ILE A 67 12.12 -1.31 -8.32
CA ILE A 67 11.60 -1.66 -6.99
C ILE A 67 10.72 -2.91 -7.04
N ARG A 68 10.59 -3.60 -5.91
CA ARG A 68 9.48 -4.54 -5.65
C ARG A 68 8.84 -4.21 -4.32
N TYR A 69 7.50 -4.28 -4.27
CA TYR A 69 6.74 -4.05 -3.04
C TYR A 69 6.39 -5.39 -2.40
N ASN A 70 6.93 -5.66 -1.22
CA ASN A 70 6.65 -6.83 -0.41
C ASN A 70 5.40 -6.56 0.44
N SER A 71 4.25 -7.01 -0.06
CA SER A 71 2.95 -6.83 0.60
C SER A 71 2.75 -7.74 1.82
N PHE A 72 3.65 -8.71 2.06
CA PHE A 72 3.66 -9.51 3.28
C PHE A 72 4.35 -8.76 4.44
N LEU A 73 5.50 -8.15 4.17
CA LEU A 73 6.25 -7.38 5.17
C LEU A 73 5.84 -5.90 5.25
N ASP A 74 5.09 -5.41 4.26
CA ASP A 74 4.76 -3.98 4.05
C ASP A 74 6.04 -3.14 3.88
N THR A 75 6.88 -3.56 2.93
CA THR A 75 8.19 -2.96 2.65
C THR A 75 8.43 -2.76 1.17
N ILE A 76 9.22 -1.73 0.83
CA ILE A 76 9.70 -1.51 -0.53
C ILE A 76 11.16 -1.95 -0.58
N GLU A 77 11.47 -2.77 -1.56
CA GLU A 77 12.82 -3.23 -1.83
C GLU A 77 13.33 -2.61 -3.13
N ILE A 78 14.53 -2.05 -3.10
CA ILE A 78 15.22 -1.46 -4.26
C ILE A 78 16.32 -2.43 -4.70
N LEU A 79 16.45 -2.62 -6.01
CA LEU A 79 17.60 -3.29 -6.60
C LEU A 79 18.65 -2.25 -7.01
N ASP A 80 19.85 -2.31 -6.41
CA ASP A 80 21.02 -1.56 -6.85
C ASP A 80 22.11 -2.54 -7.29
N LYS A 81 22.37 -2.57 -8.60
CA LYS A 81 23.24 -3.54 -9.29
C LYS A 81 22.81 -4.99 -9.01
N THR A 82 23.34 -5.58 -7.94
CA THR A 82 23.12 -6.98 -7.54
C THR A 82 22.53 -7.11 -6.15
N ASP A 83 22.56 -6.04 -5.36
CA ASP A 83 22.11 -6.05 -3.98
C ASP A 83 20.70 -5.50 -3.87
N VAL A 84 19.95 -6.08 -2.93
CA VAL A 84 18.57 -5.70 -2.63
C VAL A 84 18.52 -5.07 -1.25
N TYR A 85 17.90 -3.90 -1.20
CA TYR A 85 17.86 -3.04 -0.03
C TYR A 85 16.42 -2.68 0.34
N GLU A 86 16.06 -2.82 1.62
CA GLU A 86 14.73 -2.44 2.13
C GLU A 86 14.67 -0.96 2.55
N ILE A 87 13.75 -0.19 1.99
CA ILE A 87 13.56 1.22 2.36
C ILE A 87 12.96 1.35 3.77
N PRO A 88 13.55 2.19 4.65
CA PRO A 88 12.96 2.49 5.95
C PRO A 88 11.56 3.10 5.85
N ARG A 89 10.78 2.89 6.89
CA ARG A 89 9.37 3.27 6.98
C ARG A 89 9.21 4.62 7.66
N GLU A 90 9.49 5.70 6.95
CA GLU A 90 9.43 7.06 7.49
C GLU A 90 8.75 8.03 6.51
N ASP A 91 8.09 9.06 7.05
CA ASP A 91 7.35 10.05 6.25
C ASP A 91 8.26 10.89 5.33
N SER A 92 9.56 10.90 5.60
CA SER A 92 10.59 11.57 4.78
C SER A 92 10.88 10.84 3.47
N TYR A 93 10.50 9.57 3.33
CA TYR A 93 10.78 8.81 2.11
C TYR A 93 9.82 9.16 0.98
N PRO A 94 10.32 9.15 -0.27
CA PRO A 94 9.54 9.55 -1.42
C PRO A 94 8.42 8.56 -1.73
N LYS A 95 7.36 9.06 -2.36
CA LYS A 95 6.37 8.23 -3.05
C LYS A 95 6.99 7.54 -4.28
N PHE A 96 6.46 6.39 -4.67
CA PHE A 96 6.90 5.66 -5.86
C PHE A 96 5.77 5.56 -6.87
N THR A 97 6.06 5.82 -8.14
CA THR A 97 5.07 5.66 -9.23
C THR A 97 5.57 4.63 -10.24
N PHE A 98 4.90 3.49 -10.33
CA PHE A 98 5.24 2.41 -11.25
C PHE A 98 5.10 2.88 -12.70
N GLU A 99 6.16 2.79 -13.50
CA GLU A 99 6.18 3.40 -14.85
C GLU A 99 5.17 2.76 -15.81
N LYS A 100 4.93 1.45 -15.69
CA LYS A 100 4.06 0.72 -16.61
C LYS A 100 2.57 0.92 -16.33
N THR A 101 2.20 1.07 -15.06
CA THR A 101 0.79 1.10 -14.64
C THR A 101 0.35 2.46 -14.11
N ASN A 102 1.29 3.39 -13.89
CA ASN A 102 1.09 4.67 -13.20
C ASN A 102 0.50 4.54 -11.79
N GLU A 103 0.54 3.34 -11.19
CA GLU A 103 0.14 3.14 -9.82
C GLU A 103 1.10 3.86 -8.88
N LYS A 104 0.56 4.56 -7.89
CA LYS A 104 1.32 5.38 -6.96
C LYS A 104 1.31 4.76 -5.57
N LEU A 105 2.46 4.31 -5.10
CA LEU A 105 2.67 3.77 -3.77
C LEU A 105 3.19 4.86 -2.83
N VAL A 106 2.54 5.00 -1.68
CA VAL A 106 2.79 6.07 -0.70
C VAL A 106 2.86 5.47 0.70
N TRP A 107 3.81 5.93 1.51
CA TRP A 107 3.79 5.69 2.95
C TRP A 107 2.72 6.59 3.59
N VAL A 108 1.95 6.03 4.52
CA VAL A 108 0.98 6.76 5.33
C VAL A 108 1.09 6.29 6.77
N ASN A 109 1.47 7.21 7.66
CA ASN A 109 1.47 6.99 9.09
C ASN A 109 0.10 7.34 9.68
N THR A 110 -0.68 6.33 10.05
CA THR A 110 -2.01 6.47 10.68
C THR A 110 -1.93 6.42 12.21
N HIS A 111 -0.74 6.18 12.77
CA HIS A 111 -0.51 5.97 14.20
C HIS A 111 -1.29 4.80 14.83
N ASP A 112 -1.69 3.83 14.00
CA ASP A 112 -2.39 2.59 14.40
C ASP A 112 -1.88 1.39 13.57
N GLU A 113 -2.56 0.24 13.65
CA GLU A 113 -2.18 -0.96 12.91
C GLU A 113 -2.25 -0.82 11.37
N PHE A 114 -2.86 0.24 10.85
CA PHE A 114 -2.95 0.50 9.43
C PHE A 114 -1.78 1.29 8.87
N ALA A 115 -0.86 1.81 9.70
CA ALA A 115 0.31 2.54 9.22
C ALA A 115 1.11 1.65 8.26
N GLY A 116 1.56 2.21 7.13
CA GLY A 116 2.12 1.37 6.07
C GLY A 116 2.13 1.99 4.69
N TYR A 117 2.41 1.16 3.68
CA TYR A 117 2.29 1.55 2.29
C TYR A 117 0.87 1.33 1.73
N PHE A 118 0.44 2.29 0.92
CA PHE A 118 -0.86 2.30 0.26
C PHE A 118 -0.70 2.67 -1.20
N PHE A 119 -1.55 2.11 -2.05
CA PHE A 119 -1.74 2.61 -3.39
C PHE A 119 -2.72 3.79 -3.36
N GLU A 120 -2.31 4.95 -3.86
CA GLU A 120 -3.19 6.10 -4.04
C GLU A 120 -3.99 5.92 -5.35
N ILE A 121 -5.27 5.65 -5.20
CA ILE A 121 -6.20 5.43 -6.32
C ILE A 121 -6.82 6.75 -6.77
N VAL A 122 -7.08 7.67 -5.83
CA VAL A 122 -7.57 9.01 -6.10
C VAL A 122 -6.76 10.00 -5.25
N GLY A 123 -6.18 11.01 -5.89
CA GLY A 123 -5.51 12.14 -5.24
C GLY A 123 -6.48 13.27 -4.85
N GLY A 124 -5.95 14.39 -4.35
CA GLY A 124 -6.73 15.57 -3.99
C GLY A 124 -6.91 15.73 -2.47
N LYS A 125 -7.92 16.52 -2.07
CA LYS A 125 -8.24 16.80 -0.65
C LYS A 125 -8.72 15.55 0.09
N ASN A 126 -9.56 14.76 -0.58
CA ASN A 126 -10.11 13.50 -0.12
C ASN A 126 -9.46 12.37 -0.92
N ARG A 127 -8.32 11.86 -0.43
CA ARG A 127 -7.57 10.80 -1.11
C ARG A 127 -8.23 9.45 -0.87
N ILE A 128 -8.30 8.62 -1.90
CA ILE A 128 -8.67 7.20 -1.75
C ILE A 128 -7.42 6.34 -1.83
N LEU A 129 -7.24 5.54 -0.80
CA LEU A 129 -6.06 4.72 -0.59
C LEU A 129 -6.46 3.25 -0.54
N LYS A 130 -5.69 2.40 -1.21
CA LYS A 130 -5.85 0.94 -1.27
C LYS A 130 -4.69 0.28 -0.53
N LYS A 131 -4.97 -0.43 0.56
CA LYS A 131 -4.02 -1.28 1.28
C LYS A 131 -4.13 -2.70 0.76
N ILE A 132 -3.00 -3.25 0.31
CA ILE A 132 -2.86 -4.65 -0.11
C ILE A 132 -1.93 -5.34 0.89
N THR A 133 -2.36 -6.50 1.38
CA THR A 133 -1.60 -7.30 2.32
C THR A 133 -1.57 -8.75 1.82
N THR A 134 -0.43 -9.39 1.95
CA THR A 134 -0.28 -10.83 1.75
C THR A 134 -0.14 -11.51 3.10
N LYS A 135 -0.80 -12.65 3.28
CA LYS A 135 -0.64 -13.48 4.49
C LYS A 135 0.14 -14.74 4.16
N PHE A 136 1.03 -15.10 5.08
CA PHE A 136 1.63 -16.43 5.11
C PHE A 136 0.70 -17.39 5.87
N TYR A 137 0.47 -18.56 5.29
CA TYR A 137 -0.19 -19.69 5.93
C TYR A 137 0.79 -20.84 6.01
N ASP A 138 0.95 -21.39 7.22
CA ASP A 138 1.81 -22.54 7.46
C ASP A 138 1.29 -23.80 6.75
N ALA A 139 2.18 -24.76 6.53
CA ALA A 139 1.81 -26.05 5.97
C ALA A 139 0.88 -26.79 6.94
N VAL A 140 -0.18 -27.37 6.38
CA VAL A 140 -1.12 -28.23 7.11
C VAL A 140 -0.83 -29.67 6.70
N PRO A 141 -0.39 -30.55 7.62
CA PRO A 141 -0.10 -31.94 7.28
C PRO A 141 -1.35 -32.67 6.79
N ALA A 142 -1.13 -33.73 6.02
CA ALA A 142 -2.20 -34.62 5.60
C ALA A 142 -2.93 -35.17 6.85
N PRO A 143 -4.26 -35.01 6.95
CA PRO A 143 -4.99 -35.53 8.10
C PRO A 143 -5.04 -37.07 8.12
N ASN A 144 -4.84 -37.72 6.96
CA ASN A 144 -4.74 -39.17 6.79
C ASN A 144 -4.08 -39.50 5.43
N SER A 145 -3.93 -40.79 5.10
CA SER A 145 -3.30 -41.25 3.86
C SER A 145 -4.10 -40.96 2.57
N LEU A 146 -5.37 -40.58 2.67
CA LEU A 146 -6.27 -40.36 1.53
C LEU A 146 -6.37 -38.89 1.13
N ILE A 147 -6.18 -37.97 2.08
CA ILE A 147 -6.31 -36.52 1.86
C ILE A 147 -4.90 -35.89 1.93
N PRO A 148 -4.40 -35.29 0.83
CA PRO A 148 -3.09 -34.66 0.86
C PRO A 148 -3.08 -33.44 1.82
N GLY A 149 -1.93 -33.16 2.40
CA GLY A 149 -1.72 -31.93 3.16
C GLY A 149 -1.77 -30.70 2.26
N THR A 150 -1.91 -29.53 2.88
CA THR A 150 -1.81 -28.23 2.19
C THR A 150 -0.41 -27.66 2.40
N PRO A 151 0.34 -27.32 1.34
CA PRO A 151 1.66 -26.73 1.49
C PRO A 151 1.56 -25.32 2.10
N ALA A 152 2.67 -24.85 2.66
CA ALA A 152 2.80 -23.46 3.09
C ALA A 152 2.59 -22.54 1.87
N ARG A 153 1.89 -21.43 2.06
CA ARG A 153 1.57 -20.51 0.96
C ARG A 153 1.51 -19.05 1.38
N PHE A 154 1.80 -18.18 0.42
CA PHE A 154 1.44 -16.77 0.44
C PHE A 154 0.10 -16.58 -0.26
N GLU A 155 -0.80 -15.85 0.37
CA GLU A 155 -2.13 -15.57 -0.16
C GLU A 155 -2.45 -14.08 -0.03
N VAL A 156 -2.61 -13.42 -1.18
CA VAL A 156 -3.00 -12.01 -1.26
C VAL A 156 -4.41 -11.87 -0.71
N GLN A 157 -4.57 -10.99 0.27
CA GLN A 157 -5.85 -10.74 0.91
C GLN A 157 -6.67 -9.76 0.07
N LYS A 158 -8.00 -9.76 0.28
CA LYS A 158 -8.86 -8.74 -0.32
C LYS A 158 -8.39 -7.34 0.12
N PRO A 159 -8.25 -6.39 -0.81
CA PRO A 159 -7.78 -5.05 -0.47
C PRO A 159 -8.74 -4.36 0.50
N ILE A 160 -8.17 -3.52 1.36
CA ILE A 160 -8.92 -2.63 2.24
C ILE A 160 -8.75 -1.21 1.70
N TYR A 161 -9.85 -0.49 1.61
CA TYR A 161 -9.85 0.88 1.11
C TYR A 161 -10.09 1.88 2.23
N PHE A 162 -9.46 3.03 2.11
CA PHE A 162 -9.51 4.13 3.06
C PHE A 162 -9.73 5.45 2.35
N ILE A 163 -10.38 6.39 3.02
CA ILE A 163 -10.42 7.80 2.64
C ILE A 163 -9.57 8.58 3.63
N LYS A 164 -8.54 9.24 3.13
CA LYS A 164 -7.73 10.18 3.92
C LYS A 164 -8.16 11.61 3.57
N THR A 165 -8.64 12.33 4.57
CA THR A 165 -8.94 13.76 4.50
C THR A 165 -7.82 14.56 5.18
N GLU A 166 -8.00 15.87 5.33
CA GLU A 166 -7.11 16.72 6.13
C GLU A 166 -7.15 16.34 7.62
N SER A 167 -8.32 15.98 8.14
CA SER A 167 -8.58 15.78 9.57
C SER A 167 -8.83 14.33 9.96
N SER A 168 -8.98 13.40 9.02
CA SER A 168 -9.43 12.04 9.32
C SER A 168 -8.85 10.99 8.39
N PHE A 169 -8.74 9.78 8.91
CA PHE A 169 -8.38 8.58 8.17
C PHE A 169 -9.47 7.52 8.37
N ILE A 170 -10.31 7.35 7.35
CA ILE A 170 -11.56 6.59 7.44
C ILE A 170 -11.41 5.31 6.66
N LYS A 171 -11.53 4.15 7.32
CA LYS A 171 -11.70 2.87 6.62
C LYS A 171 -13.06 2.85 5.93
N ILE A 172 -13.09 2.63 4.61
CA ILE A 172 -14.35 2.60 3.87
C ILE A 172 -15.21 1.44 4.38
N PRO A 173 -16.40 1.71 4.96
CA PRO A 173 -17.27 0.68 5.50
C PRO A 173 -17.96 -0.09 4.37
N LYS A 174 -18.59 -1.21 4.72
CA LYS A 174 -19.29 -2.05 3.74
C LYS A 174 -20.60 -1.45 3.25
N ASN A 175 -21.21 -0.55 4.03
CA ASN A 175 -22.50 0.05 3.71
C ASN A 175 -22.38 1.56 3.50
N SER A 176 -23.34 2.13 2.77
CA SER A 176 -23.33 3.54 2.38
C SER A 176 -23.63 4.49 3.53
N LYS A 177 -24.44 4.06 4.49
CA LYS A 177 -24.91 4.90 5.59
C LYS A 177 -23.76 5.25 6.54
N ASP A 178 -22.97 4.25 6.94
CA ASP A 178 -21.81 4.44 7.82
C ASP A 178 -20.76 5.34 7.15
N LEU A 179 -20.59 5.22 5.83
CA LEU A 179 -19.69 6.10 5.10
C LEU A 179 -20.19 7.54 5.13
N ALA A 180 -21.49 7.75 4.89
CA ALA A 180 -22.09 9.08 4.88
C ALA A 180 -22.03 9.76 6.27
N GLU A 181 -22.08 8.98 7.35
CA GLU A 181 -21.90 9.49 8.72
C GLU A 181 -20.51 10.07 8.98
N SER A 182 -19.50 9.66 8.21
CA SER A 182 -18.14 10.22 8.29
C SER A 182 -18.02 11.59 7.59
N PHE A 183 -19.05 12.03 6.86
CA PHE A 183 -19.10 13.32 6.14
C PHE A 183 -20.39 14.08 6.48
N PRO A 184 -20.56 14.58 7.72
CA PRO A 184 -21.82 15.17 8.17
C PRO A 184 -22.30 16.32 7.27
N ASP A 185 -21.40 17.18 6.81
CA ASP A 185 -21.72 18.34 5.95
C ASP A 185 -22.21 17.96 4.55
N LYS A 186 -21.89 16.76 4.06
CA LYS A 186 -22.28 16.25 2.73
C LYS A 186 -23.08 14.95 2.83
N LYS A 187 -23.67 14.65 3.99
CA LYS A 187 -24.24 13.33 4.31
C LYS A 187 -25.32 12.90 3.31
N ASP A 188 -26.29 13.77 3.07
CA ASP A 188 -27.44 13.46 2.20
C ASP A 188 -27.01 13.37 0.73
N GLU A 189 -26.23 14.35 0.23
CA GLU A 189 -25.68 14.33 -1.13
C GLU A 189 -24.83 13.09 -1.41
N LEU A 190 -23.99 12.69 -0.45
CA LEU A 190 -23.15 11.51 -0.56
C LEU A 190 -23.98 10.22 -0.60
N ASN A 191 -24.98 10.12 0.27
CA ASN A 191 -25.87 8.95 0.30
C ASN A 191 -26.66 8.81 -1.01
N ASP A 192 -27.17 9.92 -1.53
CA ASP A 192 -27.91 9.95 -2.80
C ASP A 192 -27.00 9.63 -3.99
N PHE A 193 -25.78 10.16 -4.01
CA PHE A 193 -24.78 9.82 -5.01
C PHE A 193 -24.46 8.32 -5.01
N ILE A 194 -24.18 7.74 -3.84
CA ILE A 194 -23.86 6.31 -3.69
C ILE A 194 -25.01 5.44 -4.19
N LYS A 195 -26.25 5.74 -3.80
CA LYS A 195 -27.44 4.98 -4.21
C LYS A 195 -27.69 5.09 -5.71
N SER A 196 -27.72 6.31 -6.24
CA SER A 196 -28.08 6.59 -7.64
C SER A 196 -27.06 5.99 -8.61
N ASN A 197 -25.77 6.03 -8.24
CA ASN A 197 -24.69 5.46 -9.04
C ASN A 197 -24.37 4.00 -8.70
N LYS A 198 -25.10 3.41 -7.74
CA LYS A 198 -24.93 2.02 -7.26
C LYS A 198 -23.47 1.71 -6.88
N ILE A 199 -22.81 2.66 -6.21
CA ILE A 199 -21.38 2.57 -5.85
C ILE A 199 -21.14 1.37 -4.95
N LYS A 200 -20.23 0.48 -5.38
CA LYS A 200 -19.78 -0.66 -4.57
C LYS A 200 -18.52 -0.29 -3.79
N MET A 201 -18.59 -0.36 -2.47
CA MET A 201 -17.50 0.00 -1.54
C MET A 201 -16.26 -0.91 -1.61
N ASN A 202 -16.33 -1.98 -2.40
CA ASN A 202 -15.23 -2.93 -2.62
C ASN A 202 -14.77 -3.01 -4.09
N GLN A 203 -15.26 -2.12 -4.97
CA GLN A 203 -14.87 -2.08 -6.37
C GLN A 203 -14.07 -0.82 -6.65
N GLU A 204 -12.81 -0.98 -7.07
CA GLU A 204 -11.89 0.13 -7.29
C GLU A 204 -12.45 1.18 -8.27
N THR A 205 -13.07 0.74 -9.37
CA THR A 205 -13.68 1.64 -10.37
C THR A 205 -14.81 2.50 -9.82
N ASP A 206 -15.60 1.98 -8.87
CA ASP A 206 -16.66 2.75 -8.23
C ASP A 206 -16.11 3.66 -7.13
N LEU A 207 -15.05 3.22 -6.44
CA LEU A 207 -14.32 4.06 -5.50
C LEU A 207 -13.66 5.25 -6.20
N ILE A 208 -13.15 5.10 -7.43
CA ILE A 208 -12.66 6.24 -8.23
C ILE A 208 -13.75 7.29 -8.45
N LYS A 209 -14.98 6.86 -8.77
CA LYS A 209 -16.13 7.77 -8.95
C LYS A 209 -16.50 8.47 -7.64
N LEU A 210 -16.50 7.72 -6.54
CA LEU A 210 -16.73 8.25 -5.19
C LEU A 210 -15.69 9.31 -4.84
N GLY A 211 -14.41 9.02 -5.03
CA GLY A 211 -13.33 9.98 -4.73
C GLY A 211 -13.42 11.23 -5.59
N SER A 212 -13.77 11.06 -6.87
CA SER A 212 -14.03 12.19 -7.77
C SER A 212 -15.19 13.06 -7.27
N PHE A 213 -16.26 12.47 -6.75
CA PHE A 213 -17.39 13.21 -6.15
C PHE A 213 -16.98 13.94 -4.87
N LEU A 214 -16.24 13.28 -3.97
CA LEU A 214 -15.79 13.88 -2.70
C LEU A 214 -14.84 15.06 -2.89
N ASN A 215 -14.10 15.10 -4.01
CA ASN A 215 -13.17 16.18 -4.36
C ASN A 215 -13.81 17.31 -5.19
N ARG A 216 -15.13 17.27 -5.42
CA ARG A 216 -15.88 18.41 -5.98
C ARG A 216 -16.13 19.49 -4.93
#